data_AF-A0AAV9S4N9-F1
#
_entry.id   AF-A0AAV9S4N9-F1
#
_cell.length_a   1.000
_cell.length_b   1.000
_cell.length_c   1.000
_cell.angle_alpha   90.00
_cell.angle_beta   90.00
_cell.angle_gamma   90.00
#
_symmetry.space_group_name_H-M   'P 1'
#
loop_
_entity.id
_entity.type
_entity.pdbx_description
1 polymer ?
#
loop_
_entity_poly.entity_id
_entity_poly.type
_entity_poly.pdbx_seq_one_letter_code
_entity_poly.pdbx_strand_id
1 'polypeptide(L)'
;MALRPAALLSVGLLLLLIHEAVTKTGLESLPIRLTVENDLSNMTPESYFSSVVEGGVLLGALRRLQETQPDFKFTVKEDPDFGVFLESVNGVAGDEHKQTYWEILSENSGEYIRLDVGVGCYSPKADEHIVLRFSTWNPSNEE
;
A
#
# COMPACT_ATOMS: atom_id res chain seq x y z
N MET A 1 -38.06 64.00 37.34
CA MET A 1 -36.99 64.30 36.38
C MET A 1 -36.46 62.98 35.87
N ALA A 2 -36.48 62.79 34.54
CA ALA A 2 -36.56 61.49 33.88
C ALA A 2 -35.28 60.64 33.94
N LEU A 3 -35.51 59.34 34.17
CA LEU A 3 -34.56 58.24 34.01
C LEU A 3 -34.22 58.08 32.52
N ARG A 4 -32.93 58.10 32.16
CA ARG A 4 -32.44 57.74 30.82
C ARG A 4 -31.65 56.44 30.93
N PRO A 5 -32.06 55.34 30.27
CA PRO A 5 -31.16 54.21 30.08
C PRO A 5 -30.36 54.45 28.79
N ALA A 6 -29.06 54.67 28.93
CA ALA A 6 -28.14 54.52 27.81
C ALA A 6 -27.87 53.02 27.64
N ALA A 7 -28.49 52.44 26.61
CA ALA A 7 -28.15 51.11 26.13
C ALA A 7 -26.73 51.16 25.55
N LEU A 8 -25.80 50.39 26.12
CA LEU A 8 -24.53 50.08 25.47
C LEU A 8 -24.55 48.60 25.09
N LEU A 9 -24.49 48.40 23.77
CA LEU A 9 -24.55 47.12 23.09
C LEU A 9 -23.48 46.16 23.60
N SER A 10 -23.90 44.91 23.80
CA SER A 10 -23.07 43.73 24.03
C SER A 10 -21.99 43.60 22.94
N VAL A 11 -20.76 43.96 23.26
CA VAL A 11 -19.55 43.55 22.51
C VAL A 11 -18.96 42.33 23.21
N GLY A 12 -19.74 41.26 23.26
CA GLY A 12 -19.42 40.04 24.01
C GLY A 12 -19.70 38.75 23.25
N LEU A 13 -19.78 38.79 21.91
CA LEU A 13 -20.06 37.61 21.09
C LEU A 13 -19.13 37.48 19.88
N LEU A 14 -17.83 37.71 20.08
CA LEU A 14 -16.81 37.52 19.02
C LEU A 14 -15.55 36.77 19.50
N LEU A 15 -15.69 35.96 20.56
CA LEU A 15 -14.70 34.97 20.98
C LEU A 15 -15.27 33.54 20.99
N LEU A 16 -16.31 33.31 20.19
CA LEU A 16 -16.85 31.98 19.88
C LEU A 16 -16.31 31.45 18.54
N LEU A 17 -15.15 31.94 18.10
CA LEU A 17 -14.24 31.13 17.29
C LEU A 17 -13.66 30.08 18.23
N ILE A 18 -14.50 29.10 18.56
CA ILE A 18 -14.05 27.73 18.71
C ILE A 18 -12.98 27.53 17.63
N HIS A 19 -11.76 27.30 18.07
CA HIS A 19 -10.82 26.67 17.17
C HIS A 19 -11.49 25.33 16.90
N GLU A 20 -12.16 25.20 15.75
CA GLU A 20 -12.27 23.92 15.08
C GLU A 20 -10.83 23.44 15.05
N ALA A 21 -10.49 22.61 16.03
CA ALA A 21 -9.46 21.63 15.83
C ALA A 21 -9.97 20.89 14.60
N VAL A 22 -9.48 21.31 13.43
CA VAL A 22 -9.50 20.51 12.23
C VAL A 22 -8.83 19.24 12.69
N THR A 23 -9.65 18.25 13.07
CA THR A 23 -9.23 16.88 13.09
C THR A 23 -8.82 16.66 11.65
N LYS A 24 -7.51 16.74 11.40
CA LYS A 24 -6.92 16.20 10.20
C LYS A 24 -7.31 14.74 10.27
N THR A 25 -8.48 14.39 9.72
CA THR A 25 -8.89 13.01 9.52
C THR A 25 -7.87 12.49 8.53
N GLY A 26 -6.75 12.01 9.07
CA GLY A 26 -5.77 11.28 8.30
C GLY A 26 -6.55 10.18 7.60
N LEU A 27 -6.26 9.98 6.31
CA LEU A 27 -6.90 8.89 5.61
C LEU A 27 -6.69 7.59 6.40
N GLU A 28 -7.73 6.77 6.44
CA GLU A 28 -7.70 5.51 7.15
C GLU A 28 -6.56 4.63 6.64
N SER A 29 -5.87 3.94 7.53
CA SER A 29 -4.78 3.02 7.19
C SER A 29 -5.32 1.60 7.26
N LEU A 30 -5.38 0.92 6.12
CA LEU A 30 -5.82 -0.45 5.98
C LEU A 30 -4.62 -1.39 6.16
N PRO A 31 -4.61 -2.28 7.16
CA PRO A 31 -3.54 -3.26 7.33
C PRO A 31 -3.57 -4.28 6.19
N ILE A 32 -2.41 -4.76 5.77
CA ILE A 32 -2.28 -5.87 4.82
C ILE A 32 -1.19 -6.84 5.30
N ARG A 33 -1.31 -8.10 4.86
CA ARG A 33 -0.27 -9.11 5.01
C ARG A 33 0.46 -9.27 3.68
N LEU A 34 1.77 -9.43 3.72
CA LEU A 34 2.58 -9.66 2.53
C LEU A 34 3.43 -10.92 2.73
N THR A 35 3.42 -11.84 1.78
CA THR A 35 4.39 -12.94 1.71
C THR A 35 5.28 -12.78 0.50
N VAL A 36 6.57 -13.01 0.67
CA VAL A 36 7.54 -13.16 -0.41
C VAL A 36 7.91 -14.63 -0.49
N GLU A 37 7.72 -15.23 -1.66
CA GLU A 37 8.07 -16.63 -1.93
C GLU A 37 8.80 -16.77 -3.26
N ASN A 38 9.57 -17.83 -3.39
CA ASN A 38 10.35 -18.10 -4.57
C ASN A 38 10.20 -19.56 -4.97
N ASP A 39 9.30 -19.82 -5.92
CA ASP A 39 8.94 -21.16 -6.38
C ASP A 39 10.06 -21.84 -7.16
N LEU A 40 11.07 -21.07 -7.58
CA LEU A 40 12.24 -21.56 -8.29
C LEU A 40 13.38 -21.96 -7.32
N SER A 41 13.12 -21.93 -6.02
CA SER A 41 14.08 -22.27 -4.97
C SER A 41 13.40 -22.94 -3.77
N ASN A 42 14.16 -23.63 -2.93
CA ASN A 42 13.64 -24.18 -1.66
C ASN A 42 13.72 -23.16 -0.51
N MET A 43 13.63 -21.86 -0.80
CA MET A 43 13.67 -20.82 0.24
C MET A 43 12.37 -20.84 1.04
N THR A 44 12.48 -20.66 2.36
CA THR A 44 11.31 -20.53 3.22
C THR A 44 10.62 -19.19 2.91
N PRO A 45 9.29 -19.17 2.67
CA PRO A 45 8.58 -17.92 2.46
C PRO A 45 8.75 -16.96 3.63
N GLU A 46 8.89 -15.67 3.31
CA GLU A 46 9.04 -14.60 4.30
C GLU A 46 7.74 -13.81 4.42
N SER A 47 7.28 -13.58 5.65
CA SER A 47 6.03 -12.86 5.90
C SER A 47 6.26 -11.51 6.57
N TYR A 48 5.49 -10.54 6.11
CA TYR A 48 5.58 -9.15 6.51
C TYR A 48 4.19 -8.56 6.76
N PHE A 49 4.16 -7.51 7.58
CA PHE A 49 2.96 -6.70 7.82
C PHE A 49 3.23 -5.28 7.38
N SER A 50 2.30 -4.72 6.61
CA SER A 50 2.35 -3.32 6.18
C SER A 50 0.94 -2.74 6.20
N SER A 51 0.80 -1.52 5.70
CA SER A 51 -0.49 -0.92 5.49
C SER A 51 -0.54 -0.10 4.21
N VAL A 52 -1.74 0.05 3.69
CA VAL A 52 -2.07 0.98 2.62
C VAL A 52 -3.05 2.03 3.17
N VAL A 53 -2.91 3.27 2.73
CA VAL A 53 -3.95 4.27 3.00
C VAL A 53 -5.20 3.89 2.19
N GLU A 54 -6.40 4.12 2.71
CA GLU A 54 -7.64 3.88 1.99
C GLU A 54 -7.63 4.56 0.60
N GLY A 55 -7.92 3.80 -0.45
CA GLY A 55 -7.81 4.25 -1.85
C GLY A 55 -6.38 4.37 -2.39
N GLY A 56 -5.37 4.06 -1.57
CA GLY A 56 -3.97 3.97 -1.99
C GLY A 56 -3.67 2.69 -2.77
N VAL A 57 -2.43 2.59 -3.26
CA VAL A 57 -1.97 1.47 -4.08
C VAL A 57 -0.92 0.61 -3.37
N LEU A 58 -0.77 -0.64 -3.81
CA LEU A 58 0.15 -1.63 -3.23
C LEU A 58 1.60 -1.12 -3.16
N LEU A 59 2.05 -0.35 -4.17
CA LEU A 59 3.38 0.29 -4.17
C LEU A 59 3.62 1.14 -2.93
N GLY A 60 2.59 1.81 -2.41
CA GLY A 60 2.69 2.57 -1.16
C GLY A 60 2.98 1.67 0.04
N ALA A 61 2.35 0.50 0.12
CA ALA A 61 2.60 -0.46 1.19
C ALA A 61 4.01 -1.07 1.10
N LEU A 62 4.50 -1.35 -0.11
CA LEU A 62 5.87 -1.83 -0.32
C LEU A 62 6.91 -0.78 0.09
N ARG A 63 6.69 0.50 -0.25
CA ARG A 63 7.57 1.61 0.17
C ARG A 63 7.66 1.73 1.68
N ARG A 64 6.51 1.73 2.37
CA ARG A 64 6.48 1.74 3.85
C ARG A 64 7.21 0.54 4.44
N LEU A 65 7.05 -0.64 3.83
CA LEU A 65 7.72 -1.84 4.29
C LEU A 65 9.24 -1.71 4.14
N GLN A 66 9.73 -1.24 2.99
CA GLN A 66 11.17 -1.01 2.77
C GLN A 66 11.77 0.06 3.68
N GLU A 67 10.99 1.08 4.05
CA GLU A 67 11.39 2.14 5.00
C GLU A 67 11.49 1.63 6.44
N THR A 68 10.64 0.68 6.83
CA THR A 68 10.49 0.24 8.23
C THR A 68 11.12 -1.11 8.53
N GLN A 69 11.32 -1.96 7.52
CA GLN A 69 11.92 -3.30 7.64
C GLN A 69 13.25 -3.33 6.88
N PRO A 70 14.40 -3.34 7.59
CA PRO A 70 15.73 -3.36 6.98
C PRO A 70 15.92 -4.52 5.99
N ASP A 71 15.31 -5.67 6.28
CA ASP A 71 15.47 -6.90 5.51
C ASP A 71 14.52 -6.99 4.31
N PHE A 72 13.52 -6.11 4.22
CA PHE A 72 12.68 -5.98 3.04
C PHE A 72 13.28 -4.96 2.07
N LYS A 73 13.58 -5.40 0.86
CA LYS A 73 14.11 -4.55 -0.22
C LYS A 73 13.39 -4.88 -1.52
N PHE A 74 13.04 -3.87 -2.29
CA PHE A 74 12.47 -4.06 -3.61
C PHE A 74 12.92 -2.96 -4.56
N THR A 75 12.97 -3.27 -5.85
CA THR A 75 13.17 -2.29 -6.91
C THR A 75 12.01 -2.31 -7.88
N VAL A 76 11.80 -1.18 -8.53
CA VAL A 76 10.81 -1.04 -9.59
C VAL A 76 11.46 -0.43 -10.81
N LYS A 77 10.93 -0.79 -11.97
CA LYS A 77 11.27 -0.19 -13.25
C LYS A 77 10.03 0.50 -13.82
N GLU A 78 10.20 1.70 -14.34
CA GLU A 78 9.15 2.38 -15.11
C GLU A 78 9.15 1.83 -16.54
N ASP A 79 7.98 1.41 -16.99
CA ASP A 79 7.72 1.03 -18.37
C ASP A 79 6.78 2.07 -19.02
N PRO A 80 7.09 2.55 -20.24
CA PRO A 80 6.30 3.60 -20.89
C PRO A 80 4.86 3.17 -21.22
N ASP A 81 4.60 1.88 -21.40
CA ASP A 81 3.31 1.34 -21.82
C ASP A 81 2.52 0.75 -20.64
N PHE A 82 3.22 0.22 -19.62
CA PHE A 82 2.61 -0.50 -18.49
C PHE A 82 2.78 0.19 -17.12
N GLY A 83 3.61 1.22 -17.02
CA GLY A 83 3.89 1.93 -15.77
C GLY A 83 4.87 1.19 -14.85
N VAL A 84 4.62 1.24 -13.55
CA VAL A 84 5.55 0.72 -12.53
C VAL A 84 5.52 -0.81 -12.49
N PHE A 85 6.62 -1.43 -12.91
CA PHE A 85 6.86 -2.87 -12.86
C PHE A 85 7.71 -3.26 -11.64
N LEU A 86 7.34 -4.34 -10.94
CA LEU A 86 8.12 -4.88 -9.83
C LEU A 86 9.32 -5.67 -10.37
N GLU A 87 10.51 -5.11 -10.23
CA GLU A 87 11.73 -5.65 -10.85
C GLU A 87 12.42 -6.67 -9.94
N SER A 88 12.60 -6.34 -8.65
CA SER A 88 13.25 -7.24 -7.70
C SER A 88 12.63 -7.16 -6.31
N VAL A 89 12.71 -8.25 -5.55
CA VAL A 89 12.39 -8.33 -4.13
C VAL A 89 13.48 -9.12 -3.42
N ASN A 90 13.95 -8.63 -2.28
CA ASN A 90 14.99 -9.23 -1.42
C ASN A 90 16.24 -9.70 -2.19
N GLY A 91 16.64 -8.93 -3.21
CA GLY A 91 17.84 -9.20 -4.02
C GLY A 91 17.64 -10.17 -5.19
N VAL A 92 16.43 -10.70 -5.39
CA VAL A 92 16.10 -11.57 -6.52
C VAL A 92 15.34 -10.76 -7.58
N ALA A 93 15.91 -10.64 -8.77
CA ALA A 93 15.36 -9.86 -9.88
C ALA A 93 14.72 -10.75 -10.95
N GLY A 94 13.65 -10.26 -11.56
CA GLY A 94 13.14 -10.80 -12.82
C GLY A 94 14.19 -10.71 -13.94
N ASP A 95 14.12 -11.62 -14.90
CA ASP A 95 15.09 -11.73 -15.98
C ASP A 95 14.38 -12.29 -17.22
N GLU A 96 14.23 -11.46 -18.25
CA GLU A 96 13.56 -11.83 -19.49
C GLU A 96 14.27 -12.97 -20.22
N HIS A 97 15.61 -13.03 -20.17
CA HIS A 97 16.37 -14.11 -20.81
C HIS A 97 16.20 -15.44 -20.08
N LYS A 98 16.00 -15.39 -18.76
CA LYS A 98 15.68 -16.57 -17.95
C LYS A 98 14.18 -16.84 -17.83
N GLN A 99 13.34 -15.98 -18.41
CA GLN A 99 11.89 -16.06 -18.35
C GLN A 99 11.35 -16.05 -16.91
N THR A 100 11.98 -15.28 -16.02
CA THR A 100 11.60 -15.20 -14.61
C THR A 100 11.00 -13.85 -14.25
N TYR A 101 10.00 -13.84 -13.38
CA TYR A 101 9.27 -12.63 -12.99
C TYR A 101 8.73 -12.70 -11.57
N TRP A 102 8.28 -11.55 -11.07
CA TRP A 102 7.50 -11.47 -9.84
C TRP A 102 6.01 -11.46 -10.18
N GLU A 103 5.33 -12.55 -9.83
CA GLU A 103 3.89 -12.66 -9.86
C GLU A 103 3.27 -12.03 -8.61
N ILE A 104 2.14 -11.34 -8.78
CA ILE A 104 1.40 -10.72 -7.69
C ILE A 104 0.08 -11.44 -7.53
N LEU A 105 -0.13 -12.03 -6.37
CA LEU A 105 -1.35 -12.74 -6.01
C LEU A 105 -2.06 -12.02 -4.87
N SER A 106 -3.38 -12.03 -4.90
CA SER A 106 -4.23 -11.73 -3.75
C SER A 106 -4.81 -13.04 -3.21
N GLU A 107 -4.80 -13.18 -1.89
CA GLU A 107 -5.47 -14.23 -1.14
C GLU A 107 -6.47 -13.59 -0.20
N ASN A 108 -7.74 -13.96 -0.37
CA ASN A 108 -8.83 -13.51 0.47
C ASN A 108 -9.87 -14.65 0.55
N SER A 109 -9.62 -15.64 1.41
CA SER A 109 -10.48 -16.81 1.76
C SER A 109 -9.95 -18.20 1.33
N GLY A 110 -8.64 -18.33 1.14
CA GLY A 110 -7.93 -19.56 0.80
C GLY A 110 -7.72 -19.78 -0.69
N GLU A 111 -8.27 -18.89 -1.53
CA GLU A 111 -8.06 -18.89 -2.98
C GLU A 111 -7.04 -17.81 -3.36
N TYR A 112 -6.04 -18.20 -4.15
CA TYR A 112 -5.07 -17.28 -4.74
C TYR A 112 -5.56 -16.80 -6.10
N ILE A 113 -5.69 -15.49 -6.26
CA ILE A 113 -6.06 -14.83 -7.49
C ILE A 113 -4.87 -14.04 -8.00
N ARG A 114 -4.40 -14.37 -9.21
CA ARG A 114 -3.39 -13.57 -9.89
C ARG A 114 -3.97 -12.21 -10.27
N LEU A 115 -3.27 -11.15 -9.89
CA LEU A 115 -3.68 -9.79 -10.24
C LEU A 115 -3.38 -9.50 -11.71
N ASP A 116 -4.30 -8.78 -12.36
CA ASP A 116 -4.21 -8.33 -13.74
C ASP A 116 -3.61 -6.92 -13.87
N VAL A 117 -3.24 -6.30 -12.74
CA VAL A 117 -2.64 -4.97 -12.64
C VAL A 117 -1.39 -4.99 -11.76
N GLY A 118 -0.48 -4.06 -12.02
CA GLY A 118 0.79 -3.93 -11.28
C GLY A 118 0.64 -3.26 -9.91
N VAL A 119 1.76 -3.24 -9.16
CA VAL A 119 1.85 -2.63 -7.82
C VAL A 119 1.48 -1.14 -7.81
N GLY A 120 1.65 -0.45 -8.94
CA GLY A 120 1.31 0.96 -9.09
C GLY A 120 -0.19 1.25 -9.24
N CYS A 121 -1.00 0.24 -9.55
CA CYS A 121 -2.44 0.39 -9.84
C CYS A 121 -3.33 -0.37 -8.87
N TYR A 122 -2.86 -1.50 -8.35
CA TYR A 122 -3.66 -2.33 -7.45
C TYR A 122 -3.92 -1.62 -6.13
N SER A 123 -5.18 -1.58 -5.69
CA SER A 123 -5.61 -1.03 -4.40
C SER A 123 -6.02 -2.17 -3.45
N PRO A 124 -5.17 -2.53 -2.47
CA PRO A 124 -5.49 -3.58 -1.52
C PRO A 124 -6.67 -3.22 -0.61
N LYS A 125 -7.36 -4.25 -0.13
CA LYS A 125 -8.42 -4.17 0.88
C LYS A 125 -7.85 -4.41 2.28
N ALA A 126 -8.64 -4.04 3.30
CA ALA A 126 -8.28 -4.33 4.69
C ALA A 126 -8.08 -5.83 4.90
N ASP A 127 -7.01 -6.17 5.62
CA ASP A 127 -6.59 -7.52 6.01
C ASP A 127 -6.29 -8.48 4.84
N GLU A 128 -6.24 -7.94 3.62
CA GLU A 128 -5.90 -8.71 2.43
C GLU A 128 -4.48 -9.28 2.51
N HIS A 129 -4.32 -10.51 2.05
CA HIS A 129 -3.02 -11.16 1.94
C HIS A 129 -2.52 -11.04 0.51
N ILE A 130 -1.42 -10.32 0.34
CA ILE A 130 -0.71 -10.20 -0.92
C ILE A 130 0.47 -11.16 -0.93
N VAL A 131 0.67 -11.86 -2.04
CA VAL A 131 1.85 -12.71 -2.24
C VAL A 131 2.64 -12.19 -3.44
N LEU A 132 3.93 -11.96 -3.22
CA LEU A 132 4.91 -11.72 -4.26
C LEU A 132 5.65 -13.03 -4.48
N ARG A 133 5.36 -13.70 -5.59
CA ARG A 133 5.90 -15.01 -5.93
C ARG A 133 6.90 -14.88 -7.07
N PHE A 134 8.15 -15.27 -6.83
CA PHE A 134 9.12 -15.37 -7.92
C PHE A 134 8.87 -16.65 -8.70
N SER A 135 8.53 -16.50 -9.99
CA SER A 135 8.10 -17.59 -10.86
C SER A 135 8.70 -17.45 -12.26
N THR A 136 8.33 -18.36 -13.16
CA THR A 136 8.75 -18.39 -14.56
C THR A 136 7.56 -18.59 -15.47
N TRP A 137 7.58 -17.99 -16.66
CA TRP A 137 6.61 -18.27 -17.72
C TRP A 137 7.09 -19.34 -18.71
N ASN A 138 8.15 -20.07 -18.35
CA ASN A 138 8.63 -21.19 -19.14
C ASN A 138 7.65 -22.38 -18.99
N PRO A 139 6.99 -22.83 -20.07
CA PRO A 139 5.95 -23.87 -20.02
C PRO A 139 6.44 -25.22 -19.50
N SER A 140 7.75 -25.46 -19.42
CA SER A 140 8.29 -26.71 -18.86
C SER A 140 8.13 -26.86 -17.34
N ASN A 141 7.68 -25.81 -16.64
CA ASN A 141 7.51 -25.81 -15.18
C ASN A 141 6.04 -25.65 -14.74
N GLU A 142 5.08 -25.77 -15.67
CA GLU A 142 3.63 -25.67 -15.41
C GLU A 142 2.94 -27.05 -15.35
N GLU A 143 3.70 -28.15 -15.21
CA GLU A 143 3.21 -29.54 -15.10
C GLU A 143 3.09 -30.01 -13.65
#